data_AF-A0A843HEI1-F1
#
_entry.id   AF-A0A843HEI1-F1
#
_cell.length_a   1.000
_cell.length_b   1.000
_cell.length_c   1.000
_cell.angle_alpha   90.00
_cell.angle_beta   90.00
_cell.angle_gamma   90.00
#
_symmetry.space_group_name_H-M   'P 1'
#
loop_
_entity.id
_entity.type
_entity.pdbx_description
1 polymer ?
#
loop_
_entity_poly.entity_id
_entity_poly.type
_entity_poly.pdbx_seq_one_letter_code
_entity_poly.pdbx_strand_id
1 'polypeptide(L)'
;MAVSVEFGTTSSACNKIHKATSLGAAKSCEVKQPCSVESPYFIVDSGSVSNTDNYCHCGSFGRYYYIQNIDELPGHRKGVQCISDPLMSFATQIDALDVNVERHEGSTESDIYDNGVCQLAKKEVLITKFSGGEFAKAS
;
A
#
# COMPACT_ATOMS: atom_id res chain seq x y z
N MET A 1 18.88 -11.48 11.51
CA MET A 1 18.15 -12.11 10.39
C MET A 1 18.62 -11.47 9.11
N ALA A 2 19.04 -12.28 8.13
CA ALA A 2 19.40 -11.78 6.81
C ALA A 2 18.15 -11.71 5.93
N VAL A 3 18.04 -10.65 5.13
CA VAL A 3 16.94 -10.40 4.18
C VAL A 3 17.51 -9.99 2.83
N SER A 4 16.71 -10.17 1.78
CA SER A 4 17.11 -9.83 0.41
C SER A 4 16.51 -8.48 0.01
N VAL A 5 17.36 -7.50 -0.30
CA VAL A 5 16.95 -6.13 -0.64
C VAL A 5 17.53 -5.70 -1.98
N GLU A 6 16.68 -5.18 -2.85
CA GLU A 6 17.06 -4.58 -4.13
C GLU A 6 17.03 -3.06 -3.96
N PHE A 7 18.20 -2.43 -4.05
CA PHE A 7 18.32 -0.97 -3.97
C PHE A 7 18.26 -0.35 -5.36
N GLY A 8 17.76 0.89 -5.43
CA GLY A 8 17.76 1.64 -6.67
C GLY A 8 17.05 2.97 -6.54
N THR A 9 16.40 3.39 -7.62
CA THR A 9 15.82 4.73 -7.71
C THR A 9 14.37 4.74 -8.18
N THR A 10 13.64 5.76 -7.76
CA THR A 10 12.34 6.15 -8.28
C THR A 10 12.29 7.67 -8.45
N SER A 11 11.61 8.12 -9.49
CA SER A 11 11.26 9.53 -9.73
C SER A 11 9.75 9.79 -9.59
N SER A 12 8.99 8.75 -9.27
CA SER A 12 7.53 8.85 -9.17
C SER A 12 7.13 9.60 -7.89
N ALA A 13 6.06 10.38 -7.98
CA ALA A 13 5.47 11.04 -6.81
C ALA A 13 5.00 10.01 -5.77
N CYS A 14 5.06 10.38 -4.48
CA CYS A 14 4.73 9.48 -3.38
C CYS A 14 3.29 8.95 -3.43
N ASN A 15 2.35 9.76 -3.90
CA ASN A 15 0.93 9.44 -4.02
C ASN A 15 0.54 8.65 -5.28
N LYS A 16 1.51 8.13 -6.04
CA LYS A 16 1.24 7.35 -7.25
C LYS A 16 1.21 5.85 -6.97
N ILE A 17 0.18 5.17 -7.45
CA ILE A 17 0.14 3.70 -7.59
C ILE A 17 0.88 3.33 -8.89
N HIS A 18 1.63 2.22 -8.91
CA HIS A 18 2.53 1.82 -10.01
C HIS A 18 3.64 2.84 -10.28
N LYS A 19 4.65 2.83 -9.42
CA LYS A 19 5.81 3.70 -9.55
C LYS A 19 6.79 3.16 -10.58
N ALA A 20 7.36 4.06 -11.37
CA ALA A 20 8.48 3.73 -12.24
C ALA A 20 9.75 3.62 -11.38
N THR A 21 10.26 2.40 -11.25
CA THR A 21 11.43 2.08 -10.43
C THR A 21 12.53 1.46 -11.27
N SER A 22 13.79 1.83 -11.01
CA SER A 22 14.97 1.16 -11.53
C SER A 22 15.71 0.50 -10.38
N LEU A 23 15.36 -0.74 -10.08
CA LEU A 23 15.98 -1.54 -9.02
C LEU A 23 17.16 -2.33 -9.58
N GLY A 24 18.25 -2.38 -8.79
CA GLY A 24 19.42 -3.19 -9.10
C GLY A 24 19.27 -4.64 -8.66
N ALA A 25 20.39 -5.36 -8.67
CA ALA A 25 20.44 -6.74 -8.19
C ALA A 25 20.22 -6.83 -6.69
N ALA A 26 19.53 -7.89 -6.26
CA ALA A 26 19.28 -8.18 -4.86
C ALA A 26 20.58 -8.35 -4.05
N LYS A 27 20.59 -7.80 -2.84
CA LYS A 27 21.70 -7.80 -1.88
C LYS A 27 21.25 -8.43 -0.57
N SER A 28 22.15 -9.18 0.04
CA SER A 28 21.93 -9.70 1.39
C SER A 28 22.15 -8.56 2.39
N CYS A 29 21.14 -8.31 3.22
CA CYS A 29 21.17 -7.26 4.24
C CYS A 29 20.83 -7.86 5.60
N GLU A 30 21.42 -7.32 6.66
CA GLU A 30 20.97 -7.55 8.03
C GLU A 30 19.90 -6.53 8.39
N VAL A 31 18.94 -6.93 9.22
CA VAL A 31 17.93 -6.00 9.76
C VAL A 31 18.28 -5.67 11.19
N LYS A 32 18.47 -4.37 11.49
CA LYS A 32 18.71 -3.89 12.86
C LYS A 32 17.48 -4.19 13.73
N GLN A 33 17.69 -4.85 14.86
CA GLN A 33 16.63 -5.21 15.80
C GLN A 33 16.58 -4.22 16.98
N PRO A 34 15.38 -3.97 17.56
CA PRO A 34 14.07 -4.40 17.07
C PRO A 34 13.69 -3.68 15.76
N CYS A 35 12.97 -4.36 14.86
CA CYS A 35 12.56 -3.78 13.57
C CYS A 35 11.05 -3.67 13.41
N SER A 36 10.60 -2.58 12.78
CA SER A 36 9.25 -2.48 12.20
C SER A 36 9.32 -2.79 10.71
N VAL A 37 8.32 -3.52 10.21
CA VAL A 37 8.16 -3.74 8.77
C VAL A 37 7.79 -2.44 8.04
N GLU A 38 7.25 -1.44 8.74
CA GLU A 38 6.89 -0.14 8.15
C GLU A 38 8.07 0.83 8.06
N SER A 39 9.04 0.70 8.96
CA SER A 39 10.21 1.57 9.04
C SER A 39 11.49 0.77 9.35
N PRO A 40 11.90 -0.15 8.45
CA PRO A 40 13.06 -0.98 8.70
C PRO A 40 14.37 -0.19 8.59
N TYR A 41 15.39 -0.71 9.25
CA TYR A 41 16.76 -0.23 9.12
C TYR A 41 17.64 -1.38 8.65
N PHE A 42 18.10 -1.31 7.40
CA PHE A 42 18.92 -2.34 6.77
C PHE A 42 20.40 -2.02 6.95
N ILE A 43 21.20 -3.03 7.26
CA ILE A 43 22.66 -2.93 7.33
C ILE A 43 23.21 -3.77 6.17
N VAL A 44 24.07 -3.16 5.37
CA VAL A 44 24.61 -3.77 4.15
C VAL A 44 26.07 -3.35 3.96
N ASP A 45 26.84 -4.10 3.18
CA ASP A 45 28.18 -3.68 2.76
C ASP A 45 28.13 -2.38 1.94
N SER A 46 29.12 -1.51 2.13
CA SER A 46 29.13 -0.15 1.58
C SER A 46 29.05 -0.06 0.06
N GLY A 47 29.50 -1.10 -0.66
CA GLY A 47 29.41 -1.21 -2.13
C GLY A 47 28.06 -1.71 -2.65
N SER A 48 27.12 -2.08 -1.76
CA SER A 48 25.82 -2.64 -2.15
C SER A 48 24.73 -1.59 -2.36
N VAL A 49 24.92 -0.38 -1.83
CA VAL A 49 23.97 0.74 -1.94
C VAL A 49 24.71 2.02 -2.31
N SER A 50 24.19 2.73 -3.31
CA SER A 50 24.69 4.03 -3.74
C SER A 50 24.06 5.14 -2.92
N ASN A 51 24.79 6.24 -2.72
CA ASN A 51 24.24 7.43 -2.07
C ASN A 51 23.18 8.14 -2.93
N THR A 52 23.04 7.76 -4.19
CA THR A 52 21.99 8.22 -5.10
C THR A 52 20.72 7.38 -5.02
N ASP A 53 20.77 6.21 -4.38
CA ASP A 53 19.60 5.34 -4.25
C ASP A 53 18.61 6.00 -3.30
N ASN A 54 17.36 6.08 -3.73
CA ASN A 54 16.27 6.69 -2.96
C ASN A 54 15.10 5.72 -2.73
N TYR A 55 15.22 4.48 -3.21
CA TYR A 55 14.17 3.49 -3.17
C TYR A 55 14.74 2.08 -3.01
N CYS A 56 13.95 1.19 -2.40
CA CYS A 56 14.31 -0.23 -2.36
C CYS A 56 13.08 -1.15 -2.25
N HIS A 57 13.29 -2.42 -2.58
CA HIS A 57 12.34 -3.50 -2.40
C HIS A 57 12.95 -4.58 -1.51
N CYS A 58 12.27 -4.93 -0.42
CA CYS A 58 12.67 -6.04 0.44
C CYS A 58 11.78 -7.25 0.14
N GLY A 59 12.34 -8.26 -0.54
CA GLY A 59 11.60 -9.46 -0.93
C GLY A 59 11.11 -10.27 0.27
N SER A 60 11.87 -10.26 1.38
CA SER A 60 11.47 -10.97 2.62
C SER A 60 10.25 -10.35 3.29
N PHE A 61 10.04 -9.04 3.12
CA PHE A 61 8.87 -8.34 3.65
C PHE A 61 7.75 -8.19 2.61
N GLY A 62 8.03 -8.45 1.33
CA GLY A 62 7.10 -8.23 0.23
C GLY A 62 6.70 -6.76 0.11
N ARG A 63 7.62 -5.84 0.40
CA ARG A 63 7.32 -4.41 0.50
C ARG A 63 8.38 -3.55 -0.17
N TYR A 64 7.91 -2.44 -0.70
CA TYR A 64 8.72 -1.35 -1.23
C TYR A 64 8.86 -0.24 -0.21
N TYR A 65 9.98 0.47 -0.28
CA TYR A 65 10.37 1.48 0.70
C TYR A 65 11.04 2.67 0.04
N TYR A 66 10.77 3.87 0.56
CA TYR A 66 11.61 5.04 0.34
C TYR A 66 12.79 5.01 1.29
N ILE A 67 13.97 5.30 0.76
CA ILE A 67 15.17 5.50 1.57
C ILE A 67 15.12 6.94 2.10
N GLN A 68 15.12 7.08 3.42
CA GLN A 68 15.15 8.36 4.11
C GLN A 68 16.57 8.84 4.35
N ASN A 69 17.46 7.91 4.68
CA ASN A 69 18.84 8.21 5.01
C ASN A 69 19.75 7.01 4.76
N ILE A 70 21.02 7.29 4.45
CA ILE A 70 22.10 6.31 4.30
C ILE A 70 23.27 6.78 5.17
N ASP A 71 23.54 6.04 6.25
CA ASP A 71 24.61 6.31 7.19
C ASP A 71 25.82 5.40 6.92
N GLU A 72 27.03 5.92 7.10
CA GLU A 72 28.25 5.09 7.14
C GLU A 72 28.41 4.45 8.53
N LEU A 73 28.66 3.14 8.57
CA LEU A 73 28.88 2.36 9.78
C LEU A 73 30.31 1.79 9.81
N PRO A 74 30.86 1.50 11.01
CA PRO A 74 32.15 0.85 11.11
C PRO A 74 32.21 -0.51 10.39
N GLY A 75 33.38 -0.77 9.77
CA GLY A 75 33.67 -2.03 9.08
C GLY A 75 33.14 -2.09 7.65
N HIS A 76 33.21 -0.99 6.89
CA HIS A 76 32.77 -0.92 5.49
C HIS A 76 31.29 -1.29 5.29
N ARG A 77 30.44 -0.88 6.22
CA ARG A 77 29.00 -1.11 6.16
C ARG A 77 28.27 0.21 6.06
N LYS A 78 27.08 0.17 5.48
CA LYS A 78 26.12 1.26 5.47
C LYS A 78 24.84 0.84 6.16
N GLY A 79 24.25 1.79 6.86
CA GLY A 79 22.91 1.68 7.41
C GLY A 79 21.92 2.44 6.54
N VAL A 80 20.81 1.81 6.18
CA VAL A 80 19.79 2.38 5.29
C VAL A 80 18.49 2.46 6.07
N GLN A 81 18.06 3.68 6.37
CA GLN A 81 16.80 3.94 7.04
C GLN A 81 15.69 4.08 6.00
N CYS A 82 14.63 3.30 6.17
CA CYS A 82 13.56 3.20 5.20
C CYS A 82 12.19 3.57 5.80
N ILE A 83 11.26 3.94 4.93
CA ILE A 83 9.82 4.06 5.24
C ILE A 83 8.99 3.39 4.15
N SER A 84 7.98 2.62 4.55
CA SER A 84 7.19 1.79 3.65
C SER A 84 6.42 2.65 2.64
N ASP A 85 6.36 2.15 1.40
CA ASP A 85 5.47 2.66 0.36
C ASP A 85 4.29 1.69 0.20
N PRO A 86 3.15 1.94 0.89
CA PRO A 86 2.01 1.05 0.83
C PRO A 86 1.35 1.03 -0.56
N LEU A 87 1.36 2.14 -1.29
CA LEU A 87 0.72 2.23 -2.60
C LEU A 87 1.43 1.37 -3.64
N MET A 88 2.75 1.27 -3.57
CA MET A 88 3.50 0.35 -4.42
C MET A 88 3.46 -1.08 -3.89
N SER A 89 3.58 -1.28 -2.57
CA SER A 89 3.60 -2.61 -1.96
C SER A 89 2.30 -3.39 -2.13
N PHE A 90 1.17 -2.68 -2.17
CA PHE A 90 -0.16 -3.27 -2.28
C PHE A 90 -0.86 -2.90 -3.60
N ALA A 91 -0.10 -2.48 -4.62
CA ALA A 91 -0.68 -2.00 -5.88
C ALA A 91 -1.64 -3.02 -6.50
N THR A 92 -1.24 -4.29 -6.57
CA THR A 92 -2.07 -5.37 -7.12
C THR A 92 -3.35 -5.59 -6.30
N GLN A 93 -3.26 -5.54 -4.96
CA GLN A 93 -4.42 -5.69 -4.09
C GLN A 93 -5.36 -4.51 -4.24
N ILE A 94 -4.82 -3.29 -4.35
CA ILE A 94 -5.61 -2.06 -4.57
C ILE A 94 -6.33 -2.12 -5.92
N ASP A 95 -5.65 -2.53 -6.98
CA ASP A 95 -6.25 -2.68 -8.31
C ASP A 95 -7.34 -3.76 -8.35
N ALA A 96 -7.23 -4.77 -7.49
CA ALA A 96 -8.20 -5.84 -7.37
C ALA A 96 -9.40 -5.51 -6.47
N LEU A 97 -9.46 -4.32 -5.87
CA LEU A 97 -10.61 -3.90 -5.06
C LEU A 97 -11.80 -3.55 -5.96
N ASP A 98 -12.87 -4.36 -5.86
CA ASP A 98 -14.18 -3.99 -6.40
C ASP A 98 -14.87 -3.02 -5.43
N VAL A 99 -15.07 -1.78 -5.87
CA VAL A 99 -15.76 -0.74 -5.08
C VAL A 99 -17.21 -0.65 -5.52
N ASN A 100 -18.13 -0.92 -4.60
CA ASN A 100 -19.54 -0.59 -4.79
C ASN A 100 -19.76 0.89 -4.43
N VAL A 101 -20.10 1.69 -5.43
CA VAL A 101 -20.46 3.10 -5.24
C VAL A 101 -21.98 3.19 -5.14
N GLU A 102 -22.48 3.34 -3.91
CA GLU A 102 -23.89 3.67 -3.69
C GLU A 102 -24.10 5.14 -4.06
N ARG A 103 -24.81 5.38 -5.17
CA ARG A 103 -25.23 6.72 -5.56
C ARG A 103 -26.62 6.98 -5.02
N HIS A 104 -26.77 8.03 -4.22
CA HIS A 104 -28.07 8.52 -3.79
C HIS A 104 -28.45 9.76 -4.62
N GLU A 105 -29.59 9.70 -5.30
CA GLU A 105 -30.18 10.88 -5.96
C GLU A 105 -31.48 11.27 -5.23
N GLY A 106 -31.35 12.20 -4.28
CA GLY A 106 -32.50 12.84 -3.62
C GLY A 106 -32.75 14.21 -4.23
N SER A 107 -33.99 14.52 -4.62
CA SER A 107 -34.35 15.82 -5.22
C SER A 107 -34.22 17.03 -4.29
N THR A 108 -33.80 16.82 -3.03
CA THR A 108 -33.62 17.85 -2.00
C THR A 108 -32.16 18.08 -1.59
N GLU A 109 -31.20 17.29 -2.09
CA GLU A 109 -29.79 17.40 -1.70
C GLU A 109 -28.91 17.54 -2.94
N SER A 110 -28.17 18.66 -3.01
CA SER A 110 -27.31 19.04 -4.13
C SER A 110 -25.92 18.41 -4.08
N ASP A 111 -25.61 17.63 -3.05
CA ASP A 111 -24.26 17.19 -2.72
C ASP A 111 -24.12 15.67 -2.81
N ILE A 112 -23.06 15.21 -3.48
CA ILE A 112 -22.68 13.80 -3.56
C ILE A 112 -21.88 13.47 -2.30
N TYR A 113 -22.41 12.57 -1.46
CA TYR A 113 -21.69 12.05 -0.29
C TYR A 113 -21.08 10.67 -0.60
N ASP A 114 -19.78 10.63 -0.90
CA ASP A 114 -19.01 9.38 -1.02
C ASP A 114 -18.69 8.81 0.38
N ASN A 115 -19.67 8.14 1.00
CA ASN A 115 -19.41 7.35 2.21
C ASN A 115 -18.78 6.01 1.82
N GLY A 116 -17.46 5.99 1.66
CA GLY A 116 -16.69 4.79 1.37
C GLY A 116 -16.70 3.79 2.53
N VAL A 117 -17.68 2.89 2.57
CA VAL A 117 -17.71 1.76 3.50
C VAL A 117 -17.42 0.47 2.75
N CYS A 118 -16.25 -0.14 2.99
CA CYS A 118 -15.92 -1.48 2.47
C CYS A 118 -16.77 -2.54 3.21
N GLN A 119 -17.69 -3.21 2.50
CA GLN A 119 -18.42 -4.35 3.08
C GLN A 119 -17.86 -5.69 2.58
N LEU A 120 -17.16 -6.40 3.46
CA LEU A 120 -16.88 -7.83 3.36
C LEU A 120 -18.15 -8.63 3.72
N ALA A 121 -19.11 -8.76 2.80
CA ALA A 121 -20.15 -9.80 2.91
C ALA A 121 -20.92 -9.98 1.59
N LYS A 122 -20.63 -11.05 0.85
CA LYS A 122 -21.54 -11.59 -0.19
C LYS A 122 -22.80 -12.12 0.48
N LYS A 123 -23.77 -11.24 0.77
CA LYS A 123 -25.10 -11.65 1.22
C LYS A 123 -26.06 -11.51 0.05
N GLU A 124 -26.55 -12.63 -0.47
CA GLU A 124 -27.57 -12.63 -1.52
C GLU A 124 -28.86 -11.99 -0.99
N VAL A 125 -29.33 -10.96 -1.69
CA VAL A 125 -30.56 -10.24 -1.35
C VAL A 125 -31.70 -10.85 -2.15
N LEU A 126 -32.65 -11.48 -1.46
CA LEU A 126 -33.88 -11.98 -2.06
C LEU A 126 -34.89 -10.84 -2.20
N ILE A 127 -35.13 -10.37 -3.42
CA ILE A 127 -36.12 -9.32 -3.70
C ILE A 127 -37.49 -9.98 -3.94
N THR A 128 -38.38 -9.95 -2.96
CA THR A 128 -39.80 -10.26 -3.14
C THR A 128 -40.57 -8.99 -3.53
N LYS A 129 -41.19 -8.99 -4.70
CA LYS A 129 -42.09 -7.92 -5.14
C LYS A 129 -43.38 -7.95 -4.34
N PHE A 130 -43.76 -6.79 -3.80
CA PHE A 130 -45.03 -6.61 -3.10
C PHE A 130 -46.16 -6.49 -4.14
N SER A 131 -47.11 -7.42 -4.16
CA SER A 131 -48.37 -7.28 -4.91
C SER A 131 -49.37 -6.55 -4.02
N GLY A 132 -49.79 -5.36 -4.44
CA GLY A 132 -50.59 -4.42 -3.64
C GLY A 132 -51.81 -5.04 -2.97
N GLY A 133 -51.96 -4.79 -1.67
CA GLY A 133 -53.18 -5.06 -0.90
C GLY A 133 -54.03 -3.79 -0.82
N GLU A 134 -55.32 -3.93 -1.10
CA GLU A 134 -56.31 -2.85 -0.97
C GLU A 134 -56.40 -2.37 0.48
N PHE A 135 -56.22 -1.08 0.71
CA PHE A 135 -56.50 -0.46 2.00
C PHE A 135 -58.01 -0.26 2.14
N ALA A 136 -58.67 -1.10 2.94
CA ALA A 136 -60.04 -0.86 3.37
C ALA A 136 -60.09 0.40 4.24
N LYS A 137 -60.86 1.40 3.81
CA LYS A 137 -61.10 2.63 4.57
C LYS A 137 -62.02 2.30 5.74
N ALA A 138 -61.53 2.46 6.98
CA ALA A 138 -62.38 2.35 8.17
C ALA A 138 -63.37 3.52 8.20
N SER A 139 -64.66 3.18 8.25
CA SER A 139 -65.81 4.06 8.45
C SER A 139 -65.86 4.63 9.87
#